data_AF-A0A8J8VUG0-F1
#
_entry.id   AF-A0A8J8VUG0-F1
#
_cell.length_a   1.000
_cell.length_b   1.000
_cell.length_c   1.000
_cell.angle_alpha   90.00
_cell.angle_beta   90.00
_cell.angle_gamma   90.00
#
_symmetry.space_group_name_H-M   'P 1'
#
loop_
_entity.id
_entity.type
_entity.pdbx_description
1 polymer ?
#
loop_
_entity_poly.entity_id
_entity_poly.type
_entity_poly.pdbx_seq_one_letter_code
_entity_poly.pdbx_strand_id
1 'polypeptide(L)'
;MTNNNDNSIEFRVVHKRRNRLENNVDPYQCKTIVKIEPQYMQKFGIREGDIVRISGNTKSTAAICLLMSDSDLQEIDTREIEVEYLNNPEKKAPQYPKIILYGPVSCNVDILGEWQQTVKLSKFPESQIKSENIPEAELVTLATVNIAEKTMPGYHSHLDYSEILGFIVTENDRIDIPFQNEWHEKKQQEMQEKENQETYSDMDNARGNRHRSRTPSFPKSFQSAIVDVKPEGKSFWKITENTRFEFKDADLAKIFDPHGFTPKKLVNVVSISKQILVDDTEFTIPSLEVYSDMMKLIWYSHQRIKISESDFADIRKMNHMNRMMYNEHPRLIITLEDDLGNQYVSTNRSGGGGGSSGPDPTTMEIISDYSWHHIFLPTLDTHAKEIILTIKEIQWVRQNKTSMNAPPPPPRPPPHMTPIENMPLPKIVIVEGPWTFRIPINQQNTSMTNEA
;
A
#
# COMPACT_ATOMS: atom_id res chain seq x y z
N MET A 1 -10.76 36.83 14.72
CA MET A 1 -9.64 36.13 14.04
C MET A 1 -9.59 34.72 14.61
N THR A 2 -10.19 33.77 13.91
CA THR A 2 -10.32 32.36 14.32
C THR A 2 -9.14 31.58 13.75
N ASN A 3 -8.20 31.19 14.62
CA ASN A 3 -7.12 30.28 14.26
C ASN A 3 -7.70 28.87 14.09
N ASN A 4 -7.89 28.45 12.84
CA ASN A 4 -8.07 27.05 12.46
C ASN A 4 -6.76 26.30 12.78
N ASN A 5 -6.70 25.65 13.94
CA ASN A 5 -5.59 24.78 14.33
C ASN A 5 -5.93 23.31 14.02
N ASP A 6 -6.36 23.04 12.78
CA ASP A 6 -6.45 21.68 12.21
C ASP A 6 -5.07 21.24 11.71
N ASN A 7 -4.05 21.33 12.56
CA ASN A 7 -2.68 20.98 12.20
C ASN A 7 -2.53 19.45 12.22
N SER A 8 -2.75 18.82 11.06
CA SER A 8 -2.38 17.42 10.85
C SER A 8 -0.86 17.27 10.93
N ILE A 9 -0.39 16.25 11.66
CA ILE A 9 1.02 15.92 11.82
C ILE A 9 1.33 14.71 10.94
N GLU A 10 2.42 14.79 10.17
CA GLU A 10 2.86 13.69 9.32
C GLU A 10 3.78 12.73 10.09
N PHE A 11 3.46 11.44 10.03
CA PHE A 11 4.20 10.36 10.65
C PHE A 11 4.67 9.37 9.59
N ARG A 12 5.87 8.83 9.76
CA ARG A 12 6.38 7.68 9.00
C ARG A 12 5.89 6.38 9.63
N VAL A 13 5.27 5.54 8.82
CA VAL A 13 4.80 4.22 9.23
C VAL A 13 6.00 3.28 9.33
N VAL A 14 6.13 2.62 10.47
CA VAL A 14 7.16 1.61 10.72
C VAL A 14 6.52 0.26 11.03
N HIS A 15 7.15 -0.80 10.54
CA HIS A 15 6.69 -2.16 10.72
C HIS A 15 7.57 -2.88 11.74
N LYS A 16 6.97 -3.72 12.57
CA LYS A 16 7.71 -4.66 13.42
C LYS A 16 8.40 -5.72 12.57
N ARG A 17 9.62 -6.10 12.95
CA ARG A 17 10.33 -7.23 12.33
C ARG A 17 9.51 -8.50 12.50
N ARG A 18 9.15 -9.15 11.40
CA ARG A 18 8.55 -10.49 11.44
C ARG A 18 9.63 -11.49 11.86
N ASN A 19 9.61 -11.92 13.13
CA ASN A 19 10.38 -13.08 13.55
C ASN A 19 9.80 -14.32 12.85
N ARG A 20 10.51 -14.87 11.86
CA ARG A 20 10.05 -16.06 11.09
C ARG A 20 9.90 -17.33 11.95
N LEU A 21 10.39 -17.31 13.20
CA LEU A 21 10.40 -18.44 14.12
C LEU A 21 9.30 -18.37 15.19
N GLU A 22 8.70 -17.21 15.40
CA GLU A 22 7.63 -17.03 16.36
C GLU A 22 6.33 -16.82 15.59
N ASN A 23 5.33 -17.67 15.86
CA ASN A 23 3.95 -17.32 15.59
C ASN A 23 3.61 -16.13 16.50
N ASN A 24 4.06 -14.93 16.14
CA ASN A 24 3.75 -13.72 16.87
C ASN A 24 2.25 -13.48 16.71
N VAL A 25 1.49 -14.02 17.66
CA VAL A 25 0.11 -13.62 17.91
C VAL A 25 0.21 -12.20 18.44
N ASP A 26 0.08 -11.24 17.53
CA ASP A 26 -0.07 -9.86 17.92
C ASP A 26 -1.42 -9.73 18.66
N PRO A 27 -1.43 -9.44 19.98
CA PRO A 27 -2.68 -9.36 20.75
C PRO A 27 -3.59 -8.20 20.30
N TYR A 28 -3.09 -7.38 19.37
CA TYR A 28 -3.80 -6.26 18.78
C TYR A 28 -4.11 -6.46 17.28
N GLN A 29 -3.93 -7.67 16.75
CA GLN A 29 -4.10 -7.95 15.31
C GLN A 29 -5.47 -7.49 14.78
N CYS A 30 -6.52 -7.58 15.59
CA CYS A 30 -7.87 -7.17 15.18
C CYS A 30 -8.18 -5.71 15.56
N LYS A 31 -7.33 -5.01 16.33
CA LYS A 31 -7.69 -3.72 16.94
C LYS A 31 -7.42 -2.49 16.09
N THR A 32 -8.27 -1.49 16.23
CA THR A 32 -8.12 -0.15 15.63
C THR A 32 -7.19 0.73 16.47
N ILE A 33 -5.93 0.31 16.61
CA ILE A 33 -4.93 1.04 17.41
C ILE A 33 -3.77 1.55 16.57
N VAL A 34 -3.17 2.63 17.05
CA VAL A 34 -1.86 3.10 16.61
C VAL A 34 -0.96 3.26 17.82
N LYS A 35 0.34 3.04 17.62
CA LYS A 35 1.33 3.33 18.65
C LYS A 35 2.29 4.41 18.20
N ILE A 36 2.58 5.35 19.10
CA ILE A 36 3.47 6.49 18.85
C ILE A 36 4.54 6.53 19.94
N GLU A 37 5.76 6.97 19.58
CA GLU A 37 6.82 7.14 20.58
C GLU A 37 6.43 8.16 21.65
N PRO A 38 6.72 7.92 22.95
CA PRO A 38 6.31 8.79 24.05
C PRO A 38 6.69 10.27 23.86
N GLN A 39 7.90 10.52 23.35
CA GLN A 39 8.41 11.87 23.10
C GLN A 39 7.54 12.67 22.11
N TYR A 40 7.00 12.00 21.08
CA TYR A 40 6.17 12.65 20.07
C TYR A 40 4.73 12.83 20.57
N MET A 41 4.20 11.88 21.34
CA MET A 41 2.91 12.05 22.01
C MET A 41 2.93 13.28 22.92
N GLN A 42 3.97 13.44 23.75
CA GLN A 42 4.14 14.62 24.59
C GLN A 42 4.27 15.91 23.77
N LYS A 43 5.14 15.90 22.74
CA LYS A 43 5.37 17.07 21.87
C LYS A 43 4.10 17.56 21.18
N PHE A 44 3.24 16.63 20.75
CA PHE A 44 2.00 16.94 20.04
C PHE A 44 0.76 16.96 20.96
N GLY A 45 0.95 16.79 22.27
CA GLY A 45 -0.09 16.77 23.30
C GLY A 45 -1.13 15.65 23.11
N ILE A 46 -0.75 14.54 22.50
CA ILE A 46 -1.60 13.34 22.34
C ILE A 46 -1.44 12.51 23.62
N ARG A 47 -2.54 12.10 24.23
CA ARG A 47 -2.55 11.24 25.42
C ARG A 47 -2.88 9.80 25.04
N GLU A 48 -2.45 8.87 25.89
CA GLU A 48 -2.85 7.48 25.76
C GLU A 48 -4.37 7.35 25.90
N GLY A 49 -4.98 6.56 25.00
CA GLY A 49 -6.43 6.42 24.88
C GLY A 49 -7.12 7.51 24.06
N ASP A 50 -6.41 8.57 23.65
CA ASP A 50 -6.99 9.58 22.75
C ASP A 50 -7.35 8.93 21.41
N ILE A 51 -8.47 9.35 20.86
CA ILE A 51 -8.96 8.92 19.55
C ILE A 51 -8.42 9.91 18.52
N VAL A 52 -7.81 9.39 17.46
CA VAL A 52 -7.21 10.20 16.40
C VAL A 52 -7.73 9.78 15.04
N ARG A 53 -7.77 10.73 14.12
CA ARG A 53 -8.02 10.46 12.71
C ARG A 53 -6.67 10.19 12.04
N ILE A 54 -6.54 9.01 11.45
CA ILE A 54 -5.41 8.64 10.61
C ILE A 54 -5.86 8.76 9.17
N SER A 55 -5.21 9.63 8.41
CA SER A 55 -5.47 9.83 6.98
C SER A 55 -4.25 9.35 6.21
N GLY A 56 -4.45 8.37 5.35
CA GLY A 56 -3.47 8.06 4.31
C GLY A 56 -3.79 8.87 3.07
N ASN A 57 -3.50 8.27 1.92
CA ASN A 57 -3.67 8.95 0.64
C ASN A 57 -5.14 9.20 0.32
N THR A 58 -5.90 8.11 0.18
CA THR A 58 -7.27 8.13 -0.36
C THR A 58 -8.34 7.94 0.69
N LYS A 59 -7.97 7.42 1.85
CA LYS A 59 -8.89 7.07 2.93
C LYS A 59 -8.38 7.57 4.26
N SER A 60 -9.32 7.79 5.16
CA SER A 60 -9.04 8.05 6.56
C SER A 60 -9.88 7.14 7.42
N THR A 61 -9.30 6.69 8.52
CA THR A 61 -9.97 5.91 9.55
C THR A 61 -9.71 6.54 10.92
N ALA A 62 -10.34 6.01 11.96
CA ALA A 62 -10.06 6.38 13.33
C ALA A 62 -9.26 5.29 14.02
N ALA A 63 -8.43 5.69 14.98
CA ALA A 63 -7.69 4.76 15.81
C ALA A 63 -7.53 5.30 17.23
N ILE A 64 -7.36 4.39 18.17
CA ILE A 64 -6.98 4.71 19.54
C ILE A 64 -5.46 4.80 19.62
N CYS A 65 -4.94 5.90 20.15
CA CYS A 65 -3.53 6.11 20.38
C CYS A 65 -3.06 5.42 21.66
N LEU A 66 -2.05 4.57 21.53
CA LEU A 66 -1.31 3.98 22.64
C LEU A 66 0.17 4.37 22.58
N LEU A 67 0.86 4.23 23.70
CA LEU A 67 2.31 4.43 23.76
C LEU A 67 3.04 3.24 23.13
N MET A 68 4.11 3.50 22.39
CA MET A 68 5.08 2.46 22.05
C MET A 68 5.82 2.00 23.30
N SER A 69 5.89 0.68 23.52
CA SER A 69 6.72 0.10 24.58
C SER A 69 8.19 0.00 24.16
N ASP A 70 9.08 -0.22 25.13
CA ASP A 70 10.50 -0.49 24.85
C ASP A 70 10.70 -1.72 23.95
N SER A 71 9.86 -2.74 24.09
CA SER A 71 9.88 -3.91 23.22
C SER A 71 9.48 -3.56 21.79
N ASP A 72 8.46 -2.70 21.61
CA ASP A 72 8.08 -2.22 20.27
C ASP A 72 9.26 -1.50 19.62
N LEU A 73 9.96 -0.64 20.36
CA LEU A 73 11.14 0.10 19.86
C LEU A 73 12.30 -0.81 19.44
N GLN A 74 12.52 -1.92 20.14
CA GLN A 74 13.55 -2.91 19.81
C GLN A 74 13.16 -3.78 18.61
N GLU A 75 11.86 -4.02 18.41
CA GLU A 75 11.31 -4.84 17.33
C GLU A 75 11.10 -4.08 16.01
N ILE A 76 11.06 -2.74 16.04
CA ILE A 76 10.95 -1.94 14.82
C ILE A 76 12.14 -2.22 13.91
N ASP A 77 11.88 -2.39 12.61
CA ASP A 77 12.97 -2.42 11.65
C ASP A 77 13.62 -1.02 11.54
N THR A 78 14.72 -0.82 12.25
CA THR A 78 15.45 0.44 12.31
C THR A 78 16.30 0.74 11.09
N ARG A 79 16.26 -0.11 10.06
CA ARG A 79 17.05 0.06 8.83
C ARG A 79 16.53 1.26 8.04
N GLU A 80 17.05 2.44 8.36
CA GLU A 80 16.83 3.63 7.57
C GLU A 80 17.51 3.46 6.21
N ILE A 81 16.69 3.45 5.16
CA ILE A 81 17.18 3.45 3.79
C ILE A 81 17.91 4.78 3.57
N GLU A 82 19.16 4.70 3.12
CA GLU A 82 19.94 5.88 2.76
C GLU A 82 19.26 6.62 1.59
N VAL A 83 19.27 7.95 1.63
CA VAL A 83 18.68 8.80 0.60
C VAL A 83 19.72 9.80 0.11
N GLU A 84 19.83 9.96 -1.20
CA GLU A 84 20.69 10.95 -1.84
C GLU A 84 19.90 11.80 -2.81
N TYR A 85 20.14 13.10 -2.76
CA TYR A 85 19.59 14.07 -3.69
C TYR A 85 20.68 14.45 -4.69
N LEU A 86 20.53 14.04 -5.96
CA LEU A 86 21.58 14.23 -6.97
C LEU A 86 21.82 15.71 -7.30
N ASN A 87 20.74 16.49 -7.41
CA ASN A 87 20.81 17.92 -7.71
C ASN A 87 20.92 18.81 -6.46
N ASN A 88 20.92 18.22 -5.25
CA ASN A 88 21.13 18.96 -4.00
C ASN A 88 21.83 18.08 -2.94
N PRO A 89 23.14 17.80 -3.09
CA PRO A 89 23.83 16.80 -2.26
C PRO A 89 23.90 17.13 -0.75
N GLU A 90 23.76 18.40 -0.36
CA GLU A 90 23.77 18.82 1.04
C GLU A 90 22.42 18.57 1.74
N LYS A 91 21.35 18.33 0.97
CA LYS A 91 20.01 18.11 1.50
C LYS A 91 19.94 16.80 2.27
N LYS A 92 19.40 16.87 3.48
CA LYS A 92 19.09 15.70 4.30
C LYS A 92 17.65 15.27 4.07
N ALA A 93 17.41 13.96 4.09
CA ALA A 93 16.06 13.42 4.05
C ALA A 93 15.22 13.96 5.21
N PRO A 94 13.93 14.27 4.98
CA PRO A 94 13.02 14.64 6.05
C PRO A 94 12.97 13.55 7.14
N GLN A 95 13.05 13.96 8.40
CA GLN A 95 12.86 13.07 9.55
C GLN A 95 11.44 13.24 10.07
N TYR A 96 10.62 12.21 9.88
CA TYR A 96 9.27 12.16 10.43
C TYR A 96 9.24 11.37 11.74
N PRO A 97 8.37 11.76 12.70
CA PRO A 97 7.97 10.92 13.81
C PRO A 97 7.53 9.52 13.35
N LYS A 98 7.83 8.49 14.14
CA LYS A 98 7.48 7.09 13.81
C LYS A 98 6.12 6.71 14.41
N ILE A 99 5.34 5.95 13.64
CA ILE A 99 4.05 5.38 14.06
C ILE A 99 3.96 3.91 13.65
N ILE A 100 3.45 3.05 14.53
CA ILE A 100 3.07 1.68 14.18
C ILE A 100 1.55 1.67 13.99
N LEU A 101 1.11 1.15 12.86
CA LEU A 101 -0.30 0.94 12.57
C LEU A 101 -0.61 -0.55 12.71
N TYR A 102 -1.62 -0.87 13.51
CA TYR A 102 -2.00 -2.26 13.76
C TYR A 102 -3.22 -2.66 12.93
N GLY A 103 -3.26 -3.95 12.61
CA GLY A 103 -4.47 -4.62 12.15
C GLY A 103 -5.18 -3.90 11.01
N PRO A 104 -6.50 -3.68 11.13
CA PRO A 104 -7.29 -3.03 10.10
C PRO A 104 -6.89 -1.58 9.79
N VAL A 105 -6.26 -0.84 10.71
CA VAL A 105 -5.88 0.57 10.47
C VAL A 105 -4.98 0.68 9.24
N SER A 106 -3.93 -0.15 9.16
CA SER A 106 -3.02 -0.16 8.01
C SER A 106 -3.74 -0.50 6.70
N CYS A 107 -4.76 -1.37 6.75
CA CYS A 107 -5.56 -1.74 5.60
C CYS A 107 -6.55 -0.63 5.19
N ASN A 108 -7.03 0.17 6.15
CA ASN A 108 -8.09 1.15 5.95
C ASN A 108 -7.57 2.50 5.45
N VAL A 109 -6.28 2.79 5.62
CA VAL A 109 -5.68 4.07 5.17
C VAL A 109 -4.85 3.96 3.89
N ASP A 110 -4.90 2.82 3.19
CA ASP A 110 -4.29 2.62 1.85
C ASP A 110 -2.82 3.09 1.75
N ILE A 111 -1.98 2.81 2.75
CA ILE A 111 -0.55 3.16 2.70
C ILE A 111 0.18 2.17 1.79
N LEU A 112 0.38 2.57 0.55
CA LEU A 112 1.05 1.74 -0.44
C LEU A 112 2.20 2.49 -1.12
N GLY A 113 3.25 1.72 -1.42
CA GLY A 113 4.13 2.01 -2.55
C GLY A 113 5.26 3.01 -2.31
N GLU A 114 5.15 4.01 -1.44
CA GLU A 114 6.25 4.98 -1.24
C GLU A 114 7.33 4.47 -0.30
N TRP A 115 8.55 5.00 -0.42
CA TRP A 115 9.64 4.63 0.47
C TRP A 115 9.53 5.25 1.87
N GLN A 116 8.86 6.40 1.97
CA GLN A 116 8.61 7.05 3.26
C GLN A 116 7.39 6.46 3.98
N GLN A 117 6.40 5.93 3.23
CA GLN A 117 5.13 5.41 3.77
C GLN A 117 4.58 6.31 4.89
N THR A 118 4.13 7.53 4.57
CA THR A 118 3.64 8.46 5.58
C THR A 118 2.12 8.38 5.75
N VAL A 119 1.67 8.80 6.94
CA VAL A 119 0.26 9.08 7.25
C VAL A 119 0.15 10.41 7.97
N LYS A 120 -1.00 11.06 7.80
CA LYS A 120 -1.36 12.25 8.57
C LYS A 120 -2.21 11.85 9.76
N LEU A 121 -1.76 12.26 10.94
CA LEU A 121 -2.51 12.14 12.18
C LEU A 121 -3.07 13.50 12.56
N SER A 122 -4.37 13.55 12.81
CA SER A 122 -5.04 14.74 13.37
C SER A 122 -5.85 14.33 14.60
N LYS A 123 -5.89 15.21 15.60
CA LYS A 123 -6.85 15.06 16.69
C LYS A 123 -8.22 15.45 16.15
N PHE A 124 -9.26 14.79 16.65
CA PHE A 124 -10.61 15.29 16.43
C PHE A 124 -10.74 16.69 17.07
N PRO A 125 -11.58 17.60 16.54
CA PRO A 125 -11.82 18.91 17.18
C PRO A 125 -12.36 18.73 18.60
N GLU A 126 -11.99 19.58 19.56
CA GLU A 126 -12.34 19.45 20.99
C GLU A 126 -13.83 19.19 21.28
N SER A 127 -14.74 19.65 20.41
CA SER A 127 -16.18 19.33 20.45
C SER A 127 -16.53 17.83 20.29
N GLN A 128 -15.59 17.02 19.79
CA GLN A 128 -15.72 15.59 19.50
C GLN A 128 -14.72 14.73 20.32
N ILE A 129 -13.85 15.32 21.14
CA ILE A 129 -12.67 14.66 21.74
C ILE A 129 -12.99 13.73 22.92
N LYS A 130 -14.16 13.82 23.56
CA LYS A 130 -14.48 12.84 24.61
C LYS A 130 -15.05 11.60 23.96
N SER A 131 -14.51 10.42 24.30
CA SER A 131 -15.08 9.11 23.94
C SER A 131 -16.57 8.96 24.31
N GLU A 132 -17.08 9.86 25.15
CA GLU A 132 -18.49 10.06 25.52
C GLU A 132 -19.37 10.69 24.41
N ASN A 133 -18.77 11.26 23.34
CA ASN A 133 -19.49 11.96 22.26
C ASN A 133 -19.46 11.25 20.90
N ILE A 134 -18.72 10.14 20.75
CA ILE A 134 -18.85 9.30 19.55
C ILE A 134 -20.13 8.49 19.70
N PRO A 135 -21.08 8.59 18.75
CA PRO A 135 -22.32 7.85 18.84
C PRO A 135 -22.04 6.34 18.85
N GLU A 136 -22.77 5.62 19.69
CA GLU A 136 -22.76 4.16 19.65
C GLU A 136 -23.34 3.69 18.32
N ALA A 137 -22.74 2.66 17.73
CA ALA A 137 -23.33 1.98 16.60
C ALA A 137 -24.51 1.14 17.08
N GLU A 138 -25.72 1.45 16.61
CA GLU A 138 -26.91 0.65 16.88
C GLU A 138 -26.93 -0.63 16.03
N LEU A 139 -26.44 -0.51 14.79
CA LEU A 139 -26.34 -1.58 13.82
C LEU A 139 -25.12 -1.35 12.93
N VAL A 140 -24.30 -2.38 12.76
CA VAL A 140 -23.21 -2.43 11.78
C VAL A 140 -23.55 -3.48 10.73
N THR A 141 -23.67 -3.07 9.48
CA THR A 141 -23.90 -3.98 8.35
C THR A 141 -22.55 -4.38 7.75
N LEU A 142 -22.23 -5.65 7.89
CA LEU A 142 -21.01 -6.26 7.38
C LEU A 142 -21.24 -6.85 6.00
N ALA A 143 -20.24 -6.71 5.15
CA ALA A 143 -20.25 -7.29 3.83
C ALA A 143 -19.95 -8.81 3.93
N THR A 144 -20.76 -9.63 3.27
CA THR A 144 -20.46 -11.06 3.06
C THR A 144 -20.54 -11.40 1.59
N VAL A 145 -20.07 -12.60 1.24
CA VAL A 145 -20.17 -13.15 -0.11
C VAL A 145 -20.75 -14.54 -0.02
N ASN A 146 -21.58 -14.89 -1.00
CA ASN A 146 -22.15 -16.23 -1.15
C ASN A 146 -21.13 -17.39 -1.01
N ILE A 147 -19.86 -17.17 -1.37
CA ILE A 147 -18.81 -18.20 -1.21
C ILE A 147 -18.41 -18.40 0.26
N ALA A 148 -18.48 -17.37 1.11
CA ALA A 148 -18.13 -17.47 2.53
C ALA A 148 -19.02 -18.51 3.21
N GLU A 149 -20.35 -18.41 3.05
CA GLU A 149 -21.30 -19.38 3.62
C GLU A 149 -21.12 -20.80 3.05
N LYS A 150 -20.72 -20.93 1.78
CA LYS A 150 -20.40 -22.24 1.19
C LYS A 150 -19.13 -22.87 1.78
N THR A 151 -18.12 -22.06 2.02
CA THR A 151 -16.82 -22.51 2.54
C THR A 151 -16.81 -22.66 4.07
N MET A 152 -17.62 -21.88 4.76
CA MET A 152 -17.70 -21.79 6.21
C MET A 152 -19.17 -21.73 6.66
N PRO A 153 -19.95 -22.82 6.52
CA PRO A 153 -21.37 -22.79 6.84
C PRO A 153 -21.63 -22.38 8.30
N GLY A 154 -22.54 -21.44 8.50
CA GLY A 154 -22.94 -20.94 9.82
C GLY A 154 -21.90 -20.08 10.54
N TYR A 155 -20.85 -19.61 9.86
CA TYR A 155 -19.74 -18.89 10.51
C TYR A 155 -20.18 -17.65 11.29
N HIS A 156 -21.25 -16.98 10.84
CA HIS A 156 -21.83 -15.80 11.47
C HIS A 156 -22.12 -15.98 12.97
N SER A 157 -22.56 -17.18 13.37
CA SER A 157 -22.89 -17.53 14.76
C SER A 157 -21.67 -17.86 15.63
N HIS A 158 -20.48 -17.92 15.03
CA HIS A 158 -19.23 -18.31 15.67
C HIS A 158 -18.20 -17.18 15.67
N LEU A 159 -18.62 -15.96 15.39
CA LEU A 159 -17.80 -14.77 15.52
C LEU A 159 -17.77 -14.32 16.98
N ASP A 160 -16.57 -13.98 17.46
CA ASP A 160 -16.36 -13.40 18.78
C ASP A 160 -16.24 -11.88 18.66
N TYR A 161 -17.33 -11.20 19.02
CA TYR A 161 -17.39 -9.75 18.99
C TYR A 161 -16.75 -9.09 20.22
N SER A 162 -16.37 -9.86 21.25
CA SER A 162 -15.82 -9.31 22.50
C SER A 162 -14.49 -8.58 22.28
N GLU A 163 -13.67 -9.05 21.34
CA GLU A 163 -12.38 -8.44 21.02
C GLU A 163 -12.49 -7.13 20.23
N ILE A 164 -13.66 -6.87 19.61
CA ILE A 164 -13.91 -5.66 18.81
C ILE A 164 -14.71 -4.60 19.56
N LEU A 165 -15.08 -4.86 20.81
CA LEU A 165 -15.74 -3.87 21.66
C LEU A 165 -14.84 -2.66 21.89
N GLY A 166 -15.43 -1.47 21.78
CA GLY A 166 -14.73 -0.20 21.88
C GLY A 166 -14.03 0.24 20.60
N PHE A 167 -14.07 -0.55 19.53
CA PHE A 167 -13.54 -0.12 18.23
C PHE A 167 -14.30 1.09 17.73
N ILE A 168 -13.57 1.96 17.04
CA ILE A 168 -14.12 3.10 16.35
C ILE A 168 -14.01 2.81 14.87
N VAL A 169 -15.15 2.88 14.20
CA VAL A 169 -15.29 2.47 12.81
C VAL A 169 -15.93 3.58 12.00
N THR A 170 -15.65 3.58 10.70
CA THR A 170 -16.34 4.38 9.71
C THR A 170 -16.84 3.51 8.55
N GLU A 171 -17.70 4.06 7.71
CA GLU A 171 -18.15 3.34 6.51
C GLU A 171 -16.96 3.02 5.61
N ASN A 172 -16.98 1.83 4.98
CA ASN A 172 -15.92 1.27 4.15
C ASN A 172 -14.61 0.90 4.87
N ASP A 173 -14.56 1.01 6.20
CA ASP A 173 -13.49 0.36 6.97
C ASP A 173 -13.57 -1.16 6.76
N ARG A 174 -12.42 -1.79 6.62
CA ARG A 174 -12.27 -3.22 6.83
C ARG A 174 -12.22 -3.50 8.32
N ILE A 175 -12.76 -4.64 8.70
CA ILE A 175 -12.76 -5.15 10.07
C ILE A 175 -12.45 -6.63 10.05
N ASP A 176 -11.63 -7.07 10.99
CA ASP A 176 -11.32 -8.47 11.22
C ASP A 176 -11.99 -8.89 12.53
N ILE A 177 -12.89 -9.87 12.46
CA ILE A 177 -13.64 -10.36 13.62
C ILE A 177 -13.16 -11.78 13.93
N PRO A 178 -12.55 -12.04 15.09
CA PRO A 178 -12.09 -13.37 15.47
C PRO A 178 -13.21 -14.41 15.43
N PHE A 179 -12.84 -15.65 15.13
CA PHE A 179 -13.72 -16.78 15.43
C PHE A 179 -13.58 -17.19 16.90
N GLN A 180 -14.65 -17.71 17.48
CA GLN A 180 -14.61 -18.38 18.77
C GLN A 180 -13.57 -19.51 18.73
N ASN A 181 -12.66 -19.53 19.71
CA ASN A 181 -11.52 -20.46 19.74
C ASN A 181 -11.93 -21.92 19.53
N GLU A 182 -12.98 -22.38 20.22
CA GLU A 182 -13.48 -23.76 20.10
C GLU A 182 -13.92 -24.11 18.67
N TRP A 183 -14.57 -23.16 17.98
CA TRP A 183 -15.02 -23.37 16.60
C TRP A 183 -13.85 -23.33 15.61
N HIS A 184 -12.91 -22.39 15.81
CA HIS A 184 -11.69 -22.29 15.01
C HIS A 184 -10.86 -23.58 15.08
N GLU A 185 -10.61 -24.08 16.29
CA GLU A 185 -9.85 -25.31 16.51
C GLU A 185 -10.53 -26.52 15.87
N LYS A 186 -11.86 -26.64 16.01
CA LYS A 186 -12.64 -27.69 15.36
C LYS A 186 -12.53 -27.63 13.83
N LYS A 187 -12.66 -26.44 13.23
CA LYS A 187 -12.53 -26.28 11.76
C LYS A 187 -11.11 -26.55 11.27
N GLN A 188 -10.12 -26.16 12.05
CA GLN A 188 -8.72 -26.46 11.77
C GLN A 188 -8.45 -27.98 11.79
N GLN A 189 -9.06 -28.71 12.73
CA GLN A 189 -8.97 -30.18 12.79
C GLN A 189 -9.70 -30.84 11.61
N GLU A 190 -10.94 -30.45 11.32
CA GLU A 190 -11.72 -30.97 10.17
C GLU A 190 -10.95 -30.83 8.84
N MET A 191 -10.25 -29.71 8.65
CA MET A 191 -9.43 -29.45 7.46
C MET A 191 -8.19 -30.35 7.40
N GLN A 192 -7.51 -30.55 8.54
CA GLN A 192 -6.35 -31.45 8.64
C GLN A 192 -6.75 -32.92 8.43
N GLU A 193 -7.91 -33.34 8.92
CA GLU A 193 -8.43 -34.69 8.74
C GLU A 193 -8.76 -34.98 7.27
N LYS A 194 -9.38 -34.03 6.55
CA LYS A 194 -9.65 -34.16 5.11
C LYS A 194 -8.37 -34.24 4.28
N GLU A 195 -7.37 -33.40 4.57
CA GLU A 195 -6.07 -33.44 3.88
C GLU A 195 -5.38 -34.80 4.09
N ASN A 196 -5.43 -35.35 5.31
CA ASN A 196 -4.88 -36.66 5.59
C ASN A 196 -5.63 -37.77 4.83
N GLN A 197 -6.96 -37.70 4.70
CA GLN A 197 -7.76 -38.69 3.95
C GLN A 197 -7.48 -38.67 2.44
N GLU A 198 -7.35 -37.51 1.81
CA GLU A 198 -7.05 -37.37 0.38
C GLU A 198 -5.60 -37.76 0.02
N THR A 199 -4.66 -37.61 0.97
CA THR A 199 -3.26 -38.01 0.77
C THR A 199 -3.09 -39.55 0.69
N TYR A 200 -4.02 -40.34 1.23
CA TYR A 200 -3.97 -41.81 1.16
C TYR A 200 -4.52 -42.40 -0.16
N SER A 201 -5.25 -41.63 -0.97
CA SER A 201 -5.80 -42.11 -2.27
C SER A 201 -4.87 -41.90 -3.47
N ASP A 202 -3.84 -41.04 -3.37
CA ASP A 202 -2.96 -40.67 -4.49
C ASP A 202 -1.54 -41.29 -4.41
N MET A 203 -1.36 -42.36 -3.63
CA MET A 203 -0.05 -43.02 -3.44
C MET A 203 0.51 -43.73 -4.68
N ASP A 204 -0.24 -43.88 -5.78
CA ASP A 204 0.22 -44.65 -6.94
C ASP A 204 0.86 -43.82 -8.08
N ASN A 205 0.95 -42.49 -8.02
CA ASN A 205 1.40 -41.70 -9.19
C ASN A 205 2.29 -40.45 -8.94
N ALA A 206 3.22 -40.46 -7.98
CA ALA A 206 4.07 -39.28 -7.74
C ALA A 206 5.59 -39.58 -7.69
N ARG A 207 6.19 -39.85 -8.86
CA ARG A 207 7.62 -39.59 -9.11
C ARG A 207 7.78 -38.25 -9.81
N GLY A 208 8.07 -37.20 -9.05
CA GLY A 208 8.55 -35.90 -9.56
C GLY A 208 7.86 -34.70 -8.93
N ASN A 209 8.62 -33.83 -8.27
CA ASN A 209 8.22 -32.58 -7.61
C ASN A 209 7.35 -32.69 -6.33
N ARG A 210 8.02 -32.99 -5.21
CA ARG A 210 7.48 -32.72 -3.87
C ARG A 210 7.70 -31.25 -3.48
N HIS A 211 6.89 -30.35 -4.02
CA HIS A 211 6.37 -29.28 -3.17
C HIS A 211 5.10 -29.83 -2.54
N ARG A 212 5.15 -30.23 -1.26
CA ARG A 212 3.91 -30.44 -0.50
C ARG A 212 3.20 -29.09 -0.51
N SER A 213 2.16 -28.94 -1.31
CA SER A 213 1.20 -27.86 -1.17
C SER A 213 0.61 -27.99 0.23
N ARG A 214 1.15 -27.25 1.20
CA ARG A 214 0.51 -27.14 2.51
C ARG A 214 -0.84 -26.50 2.25
N THR A 215 -1.92 -27.23 2.51
CA THR A 215 -3.24 -26.65 2.52
C THR A 215 -3.22 -25.46 3.48
N PRO A 216 -3.67 -24.26 3.08
CA PRO A 216 -3.64 -23.10 3.95
C PRO A 216 -4.46 -23.40 5.22
N SER A 217 -3.96 -22.98 6.38
CA SER A 217 -4.69 -23.13 7.65
C SER A 217 -6.03 -22.39 7.60
N PHE A 218 -7.01 -22.89 8.34
CA PHE A 218 -8.29 -22.21 8.53
C PHE A 218 -8.05 -20.81 9.13
N PRO A 219 -8.64 -19.74 8.56
CA PRO A 219 -8.39 -18.38 9.00
C PRO A 219 -8.82 -18.18 10.47
N LYS A 220 -8.04 -17.41 11.24
CA LYS A 220 -8.33 -17.12 12.66
C LYS A 220 -9.47 -16.11 12.87
N SER A 221 -9.74 -15.30 11.86
CA SER A 221 -10.77 -14.27 11.88
C SER A 221 -11.51 -14.21 10.54
N PHE A 222 -12.73 -13.71 10.58
CA PHE A 222 -13.48 -13.31 9.40
C PHE A 222 -13.17 -11.86 9.05
N GLN A 223 -12.63 -11.65 7.85
CA GLN A 223 -12.39 -10.32 7.31
C GLN A 223 -13.63 -9.84 6.55
N SER A 224 -14.09 -8.63 6.87
CA SER A 224 -15.24 -8.00 6.22
C SER A 224 -14.99 -6.52 5.96
N ALA A 225 -15.86 -5.90 5.16
CA ALA A 225 -15.96 -4.45 5.00
C ALA A 225 -17.26 -3.96 5.62
N ILE A 226 -17.23 -2.80 6.26
CA ILE A 226 -18.41 -2.14 6.81
C ILE A 226 -19.15 -1.44 5.68
N VAL A 227 -20.37 -1.89 5.40
CA VAL A 227 -21.20 -1.40 4.29
C VAL A 227 -22.05 -0.21 4.72
N ASP A 228 -22.55 -0.25 5.94
CA ASP A 228 -23.47 0.74 6.50
C ASP A 228 -23.38 0.71 8.04
N VAL A 229 -23.63 1.84 8.67
CA VAL A 229 -23.65 1.98 10.14
C VAL A 229 -24.78 2.91 10.57
N LYS A 230 -25.57 2.48 11.54
CA LYS A 230 -26.65 3.29 12.13
C LYS A 230 -26.29 3.82 13.52
N PRO A 231 -26.70 5.05 13.86
CA PRO A 231 -27.47 5.99 13.05
C PRO A 231 -26.64 6.68 11.94
N GLU A 232 -27.26 6.90 10.78
CA GLU A 232 -26.62 7.49 9.59
C GLU A 232 -26.17 8.95 9.80
N GLY A 233 -25.30 9.46 8.92
CA GLY A 233 -24.91 10.88 8.90
C GLY A 233 -23.85 11.27 9.93
N LYS A 234 -23.14 10.28 10.49
CA LYS A 234 -21.98 10.48 11.36
C LYS A 234 -20.71 10.09 10.60
N SER A 235 -19.56 10.59 11.05
CA SER A 235 -18.27 10.25 10.44
C SER A 235 -17.66 8.99 11.06
N PHE A 236 -17.99 8.71 12.32
CA PHE A 236 -17.43 7.61 13.10
C PHE A 236 -18.46 7.11 14.12
N TRP A 237 -18.39 5.82 14.44
CA TRP A 237 -19.21 5.16 15.45
C TRP A 237 -18.37 4.28 16.35
N LYS A 238 -18.83 4.09 17.59
CA LYS A 238 -18.22 3.20 18.55
C LYS A 238 -18.99 1.88 18.63
N ILE A 239 -18.29 0.76 18.49
CA ILE A 239 -18.86 -0.57 18.74
C ILE A 239 -18.97 -0.80 20.25
N THR A 240 -20.15 -1.13 20.73
CA THR A 240 -20.44 -1.42 22.14
C THR A 240 -21.16 -2.76 22.29
N GLU A 241 -21.41 -3.19 23.52
CA GLU A 241 -22.17 -4.41 23.82
C GLU A 241 -23.61 -4.37 23.26
N ASN A 242 -24.13 -3.16 22.99
CA ASN A 242 -25.45 -2.95 22.42
C ASN A 242 -25.47 -2.95 20.88
N THR A 243 -24.30 -2.93 20.24
CA THR A 243 -24.19 -2.91 18.79
C THR A 243 -24.65 -4.23 18.21
N ARG A 244 -25.63 -4.17 17.29
CA ARG A 244 -26.06 -5.34 16.52
C ARG A 244 -25.25 -5.44 15.23
N PHE A 245 -25.08 -6.67 14.76
CA PHE A 245 -24.41 -6.95 13.50
C PHE A 245 -25.36 -7.67 12.55
N GLU A 246 -25.36 -7.26 11.29
CA GLU A 246 -26.04 -7.97 10.22
C GLU A 246 -25.10 -8.15 9.03
N PHE A 247 -25.47 -9.06 8.13
CA PHE A 247 -24.67 -9.38 6.96
C PHE A 247 -25.45 -9.11 5.70
N LYS A 248 -24.80 -8.46 4.74
CA LYS A 248 -25.36 -8.15 3.43
C LYS A 248 -24.43 -8.72 2.37
N ASP A 249 -25.01 -9.51 1.46
CA ASP A 249 -24.30 -9.93 0.26
C ASP A 249 -23.81 -8.69 -0.48
N ALA A 250 -22.50 -8.61 -0.62
CA ALA A 250 -21.83 -7.57 -1.38
C ALA A 250 -21.11 -8.20 -2.57
N ASP A 251 -20.83 -7.35 -3.56
CA ASP A 251 -19.91 -7.72 -4.62
C ASP A 251 -18.55 -8.09 -4.01
N LEU A 252 -17.94 -9.19 -4.47
CA LEU A 252 -16.58 -9.57 -4.11
C LEU A 252 -15.62 -8.39 -4.32
N ALA A 253 -15.85 -7.56 -5.35
CA ALA A 253 -15.08 -6.36 -5.62
C ALA A 253 -15.26 -5.25 -4.57
N LYS A 254 -16.25 -5.30 -3.67
CA LYS A 254 -16.35 -4.36 -2.55
C LYS A 254 -15.60 -4.83 -1.30
N ILE A 255 -15.47 -6.15 -1.12
CA ILE A 255 -14.84 -6.77 0.06
C ILE A 255 -13.36 -7.01 -0.19
N PHE A 256 -13.09 -7.64 -1.32
CA PHE A 256 -11.78 -8.02 -1.84
C PHE A 256 -11.52 -7.25 -3.11
N ASP A 257 -11.52 -5.92 -3.06
CA ASP A 257 -10.70 -5.18 -4.02
C ASP A 257 -9.26 -5.15 -3.49
N PRO A 258 -8.39 -6.13 -3.83
CA PRO A 258 -6.98 -6.03 -3.50
C PRO A 258 -6.34 -4.84 -4.24
N HIS A 259 -7.01 -4.28 -5.25
CA HIS A 259 -6.51 -3.20 -6.12
C HIS A 259 -7.18 -1.84 -5.90
N GLY A 260 -8.31 -1.78 -5.19
CA GLY A 260 -9.06 -0.59 -4.76
C GLY A 260 -9.65 0.30 -5.86
N PHE A 261 -9.25 0.10 -7.12
CA PHE A 261 -9.35 1.10 -8.18
C PHE A 261 -9.56 0.44 -9.55
N THR A 262 -10.63 -0.35 -9.68
CA THR A 262 -11.02 -0.92 -10.98
C THR A 262 -11.72 0.17 -11.83
N PRO A 263 -11.20 0.52 -13.01
CA PRO A 263 -11.84 1.51 -13.88
C PRO A 263 -13.25 1.04 -14.29
N LYS A 264 -14.27 1.90 -14.13
CA LYS A 264 -15.63 1.59 -14.58
C LYS A 264 -15.82 1.85 -16.08
N LYS A 265 -16.10 3.10 -16.46
CA LYS A 265 -16.35 3.49 -17.86
C LYS A 265 -15.36 4.57 -18.27
N LEU A 266 -14.61 4.35 -19.35
CA LEU A 266 -13.75 5.38 -19.93
C LEU A 266 -14.63 6.50 -20.51
N VAL A 267 -14.43 7.72 -20.04
CA VAL A 267 -15.20 8.92 -20.40
C VAL A 267 -14.41 9.80 -21.36
N ASN A 268 -13.11 9.96 -21.13
CA ASN A 268 -12.24 10.79 -21.97
C ASN A 268 -10.79 10.29 -21.92
N VAL A 269 -9.98 10.69 -22.89
CA VAL A 269 -8.53 10.52 -22.87
C VAL A 269 -7.89 11.88 -23.16
N VAL A 270 -7.22 12.45 -22.15
CA VAL A 270 -6.48 13.70 -22.30
C VAL A 270 -5.09 13.37 -22.85
N SER A 271 -4.79 13.84 -24.06
CA SER A 271 -3.45 13.71 -24.65
C SER A 271 -2.49 14.69 -24.00
N ILE A 272 -1.37 14.18 -23.49
CA ILE A 272 -0.35 14.94 -22.76
C ILE A 272 0.91 15.06 -23.62
N SER A 273 1.42 13.92 -24.10
CA SER A 273 2.62 13.79 -24.94
C SER A 273 3.79 14.66 -24.46
N LYS A 274 4.14 14.56 -23.17
CA LYS A 274 5.28 15.26 -22.58
C LYS A 274 6.43 14.30 -22.32
N GLN A 275 7.64 14.82 -22.47
CA GLN A 275 8.87 14.08 -22.21
C GLN A 275 9.76 14.90 -21.29
N ILE A 276 10.44 14.21 -20.38
CA ILE A 276 11.55 14.76 -19.61
C ILE A 276 12.74 13.81 -19.71
N LEU A 277 13.93 14.38 -19.85
CA LEU A 277 15.18 13.63 -19.80
C LEU A 277 15.89 14.00 -18.51
N VAL A 278 16.16 13.01 -17.67
CA VAL A 278 16.90 13.17 -16.42
C VAL A 278 17.98 12.13 -16.36
N ASP A 279 19.23 12.57 -16.24
CA ASP A 279 20.43 11.77 -16.43
C ASP A 279 20.39 11.00 -17.77
N ASP A 280 20.39 9.67 -17.71
CA ASP A 280 20.36 8.72 -18.81
C ASP A 280 18.96 8.11 -19.04
N THR A 281 17.94 8.64 -18.36
CA THR A 281 16.57 8.12 -18.38
C THR A 281 15.61 9.16 -18.97
N GLU A 282 14.96 8.79 -20.07
CA GLU A 282 13.83 9.53 -20.63
C GLU A 282 12.53 9.03 -20.00
N PHE A 283 11.69 9.96 -19.55
CA PHE A 283 10.33 9.68 -19.11
C PHE A 283 9.33 10.28 -20.09
N THR A 284 8.42 9.46 -20.58
CA THR A 284 7.35 9.87 -21.49
C THR A 284 5.99 9.73 -20.82
N ILE A 285 5.21 10.80 -20.81
CA ILE A 285 3.85 10.85 -20.28
C ILE A 285 2.90 11.08 -21.45
N PRO A 286 2.33 10.01 -22.04
CA PRO A 286 1.49 10.11 -23.24
C PRO A 286 0.12 10.72 -22.97
N SER A 287 -0.56 10.28 -21.91
CA SER A 287 -1.99 10.54 -21.72
C SER A 287 -2.47 10.29 -20.29
N LEU A 288 -3.61 10.91 -19.98
CA LEU A 288 -4.42 10.66 -18.81
C LEU A 288 -5.76 10.07 -19.26
N GLU A 289 -6.03 8.83 -18.89
CA GLU A 289 -7.33 8.18 -19.11
C GLU A 289 -8.29 8.63 -18.00
N VAL A 290 -9.43 9.20 -18.38
CA VAL A 290 -10.46 9.67 -17.45
C VAL A 290 -11.61 8.69 -17.46
N TYR A 291 -11.83 8.00 -16.35
CA TYR A 291 -12.94 7.09 -16.14
C TYR A 291 -14.05 7.77 -15.33
N SER A 292 -15.25 7.20 -15.31
CA SER A 292 -16.39 7.77 -14.60
C SER A 292 -16.18 7.91 -13.08
N ASP A 293 -15.21 7.21 -12.51
CA ASP A 293 -14.95 7.14 -11.07
C ASP A 293 -13.51 7.47 -10.66
N MET A 294 -12.56 7.54 -11.62
CA MET A 294 -11.16 7.81 -11.34
C MET A 294 -10.42 8.29 -12.60
N MET A 295 -9.16 8.68 -12.44
CA MET A 295 -8.26 8.91 -13.57
C MET A 295 -7.03 8.02 -13.48
N LYS A 296 -6.46 7.63 -14.63
CA LYS A 296 -5.26 6.82 -14.74
C LYS A 296 -4.24 7.52 -15.64
N LEU A 297 -3.17 8.03 -15.04
CA LEU A 297 -2.05 8.63 -15.74
C LEU A 297 -1.07 7.53 -16.13
N ILE A 298 -0.81 7.35 -17.42
CA ILE A 298 0.18 6.37 -17.90
C ILE A 298 1.49 7.09 -18.13
N TRP A 299 2.61 6.44 -17.82
CA TRP A 299 3.94 6.93 -18.17
C TRP A 299 4.91 5.79 -18.45
N TYR A 300 5.96 6.11 -19.21
CA TYR A 300 7.03 5.18 -19.58
C TYR A 300 8.37 5.75 -19.16
N SER A 301 9.31 4.88 -18.81
CA SER A 301 10.73 5.23 -18.71
C SER A 301 11.54 4.40 -19.68
N HIS A 302 12.41 5.08 -20.42
CA HIS A 302 13.41 4.50 -21.31
C HIS A 302 14.80 4.94 -20.84
N GLN A 303 15.63 4.02 -20.41
CA GLN A 303 17.01 4.29 -19.99
C GLN A 303 17.98 3.54 -20.90
N ARG A 304 19.04 4.23 -21.34
CA ARG A 304 20.12 3.65 -22.15
C ARG A 304 21.47 3.97 -21.52
N ILE A 305 22.19 2.93 -21.10
CA ILE A 305 23.50 3.07 -20.45
C ILE A 305 24.56 2.45 -21.35
N LYS A 306 25.52 3.25 -21.83
CA LYS A 306 26.67 2.74 -22.57
C LYS A 306 27.61 1.95 -21.68
N ILE A 307 28.06 0.80 -22.18
CA ILE A 307 28.99 -0.07 -21.48
C ILE A 307 30.34 -0.04 -22.19
N SER A 308 31.44 -0.08 -21.42
CA SER A 308 32.77 -0.22 -22.00
C SER A 308 32.93 -1.59 -22.67
N GLU A 309 33.75 -1.68 -23.72
CA GLU A 309 34.02 -2.95 -24.41
C GLU A 309 34.57 -4.03 -23.47
N SER A 310 35.43 -3.63 -22.53
CA SER A 310 35.98 -4.52 -21.52
C SER A 310 34.94 -5.09 -20.56
N ASP A 311 33.94 -4.31 -20.17
CA ASP A 311 32.86 -4.80 -19.30
C ASP A 311 31.83 -5.59 -20.11
N PHE A 312 31.67 -5.26 -21.39
CA PHE A 312 30.78 -5.98 -22.30
C PHE A 312 31.26 -7.42 -22.56
N ALA A 313 32.57 -7.61 -22.72
CA ALA A 313 33.20 -8.91 -22.94
C ALA A 313 33.23 -9.81 -21.68
N ASP A 314 33.00 -9.26 -20.49
CA ASP A 314 32.98 -10.02 -19.23
C ASP A 314 31.56 -10.49 -18.89
N ILE A 315 31.26 -11.76 -19.19
CA ILE A 315 29.96 -12.39 -18.93
C ILE A 315 29.52 -12.26 -17.46
N ARG A 316 30.45 -12.29 -16.50
CA ARG A 316 30.09 -12.19 -15.07
C ARG A 316 29.65 -10.77 -14.72
N LYS A 317 30.38 -9.77 -15.21
CA LYS A 317 29.98 -8.37 -15.05
C LYS A 317 28.65 -8.10 -15.75
N MET A 318 28.47 -8.61 -16.97
CA MET A 318 27.23 -8.47 -17.72
C MET A 318 26.00 -9.04 -16.98
N ASN A 319 26.11 -10.28 -16.50
CA ASN A 319 25.04 -10.92 -15.73
C ASN A 319 24.74 -10.19 -14.43
N HIS A 320 25.76 -9.64 -13.77
CA HIS A 320 25.58 -8.85 -12.55
C HIS A 320 24.90 -7.51 -12.83
N MET A 321 25.33 -6.75 -13.85
CA MET A 321 24.70 -5.50 -14.27
C MET A 321 23.23 -5.71 -14.62
N ASN A 322 22.92 -6.77 -15.39
CA ASN A 322 21.55 -7.13 -15.74
C ASN A 322 20.69 -7.38 -14.48
N ARG A 323 21.24 -8.10 -13.49
CA ARG A 323 20.55 -8.36 -12.21
C ARG A 323 20.36 -7.10 -11.36
N MET A 324 21.29 -6.15 -11.39
CA MET A 324 21.16 -4.88 -10.67
C MET A 324 20.03 -4.05 -11.28
N MET A 325 20.07 -3.85 -12.60
CA MET A 325 19.10 -3.03 -13.35
C MET A 325 17.68 -3.56 -13.24
N TYR A 326 17.48 -4.89 -13.16
CA TYR A 326 16.18 -5.48 -12.88
C TYR A 326 15.55 -4.97 -11.56
N ASN A 327 16.35 -4.48 -10.61
CA ASN A 327 15.85 -3.96 -9.33
C ASN A 327 15.89 -2.42 -9.25
N GLU A 328 16.50 -1.73 -10.23
CA GLU A 328 16.61 -0.27 -10.27
C GLU A 328 15.46 0.32 -11.08
N HIS A 329 14.26 0.37 -10.49
CA HIS A 329 13.11 0.97 -11.15
C HIS A 329 12.95 2.44 -10.76
N PRO A 330 12.76 3.36 -11.73
CA PRO A 330 12.42 4.72 -11.42
C PRO A 330 10.96 4.82 -10.96
N ARG A 331 10.66 5.86 -10.18
CA ARG A 331 9.32 6.24 -9.74
C ARG A 331 9.16 7.74 -9.86
N LEU A 332 7.98 8.18 -10.28
CA LEU A 332 7.64 9.59 -10.35
C LEU A 332 6.74 9.96 -9.17
N ILE A 333 7.10 11.02 -8.45
CA ILE A 333 6.21 11.65 -7.46
C ILE A 333 5.47 12.77 -8.17
N ILE A 334 4.16 12.60 -8.36
CA ILE A 334 3.33 13.42 -9.23
C ILE A 334 2.17 14.03 -8.45
N THR A 335 1.91 15.31 -8.70
CA THR A 335 0.68 16.01 -8.29
C THR A 335 -0.12 16.41 -9.53
N LEU A 336 -1.45 16.30 -9.43
CA LEU A 336 -2.37 16.63 -10.51
C LEU A 336 -3.43 17.61 -9.99
N GLU A 337 -3.62 18.71 -10.69
CA GLU A 337 -4.63 19.74 -10.41
C GLU A 337 -5.35 20.13 -11.71
N ASP A 338 -6.44 20.89 -11.63
CA ASP A 338 -7.07 21.54 -12.78
C ASP A 338 -7.09 23.06 -12.70
N ASP A 339 -7.55 23.72 -13.77
CA ASP A 339 -7.66 25.18 -13.85
C ASP A 339 -8.74 25.80 -12.95
N LEU A 340 -9.59 24.98 -12.32
CA LEU A 340 -10.58 25.40 -11.33
C LEU A 340 -10.00 25.38 -9.90
N GLY A 341 -8.79 24.85 -9.73
CA GLY A 341 -8.12 24.71 -8.45
C GLY A 341 -8.47 23.42 -7.71
N ASN A 342 -9.13 22.46 -8.37
CA ASN A 342 -9.34 21.14 -7.78
C ASN A 342 -8.01 20.38 -7.77
N GLN A 343 -7.68 19.79 -6.62
CA GLN A 343 -6.52 18.91 -6.48
C GLN A 343 -6.97 17.46 -6.47
N TYR A 344 -6.27 16.61 -7.22
CA TYR A 344 -6.59 15.20 -7.35
C TYR A 344 -5.58 14.35 -6.57
N VAL A 345 -6.11 13.48 -5.73
CA VAL A 345 -5.35 12.66 -4.80
C VAL A 345 -4.79 11.45 -5.52
N SER A 346 -3.46 11.29 -5.52
CA SER A 346 -2.80 10.07 -6.00
C SER A 346 -3.02 8.93 -5.02
N THR A 347 -3.44 7.77 -5.53
CA THR A 347 -3.55 6.54 -4.73
C THR A 347 -2.18 5.94 -4.38
N ASN A 348 -1.10 6.47 -4.96
CA ASN A 348 0.26 5.92 -4.93
C ASN A 348 0.35 4.45 -5.35
N ARG A 349 -0.70 3.91 -5.97
CA ARG A 349 -0.62 2.65 -6.70
C ARG A 349 0.02 2.91 -8.05
N SER A 350 1.27 2.48 -8.15
CA SER A 350 1.94 2.29 -9.44
C SER A 350 1.97 0.81 -9.80
N GLY A 351 1.15 0.38 -10.75
CA GLY A 351 1.30 -0.93 -11.36
C GLY A 351 2.26 -0.86 -12.55
N GLY A 352 3.26 -1.75 -12.56
CA GLY A 352 4.12 -1.93 -13.73
C GLY A 352 3.36 -2.71 -14.81
N GLY A 353 3.17 -2.12 -15.99
CA GLY A 353 2.50 -2.76 -17.13
C GLY A 353 3.37 -3.79 -17.88
N GLY A 354 4.50 -4.19 -17.27
CA GLY A 354 5.56 -4.91 -17.93
C GLY A 354 6.73 -3.99 -18.30
N GLY A 355 7.91 -4.58 -18.34
CA GLY A 355 9.15 -3.94 -18.70
C GLY A 355 10.24 -4.98 -18.91
N SER A 356 11.25 -4.61 -19.68
CA SER A 356 12.44 -5.42 -19.86
C SER A 356 13.64 -4.59 -19.45
N SER A 357 14.63 -5.27 -18.89
CA SER A 357 15.96 -4.71 -18.73
C SER A 357 16.95 -5.75 -19.13
N GLY A 358 17.95 -5.34 -19.90
CA GLY A 358 18.95 -6.26 -20.39
C GLY A 358 19.96 -5.61 -21.30
N PRO A 359 21.06 -6.31 -21.58
CA PRO A 359 22.05 -5.85 -22.53
C PRO A 359 21.52 -5.95 -23.96
N ASP A 360 21.77 -4.91 -24.75
CA ASP A 360 21.64 -4.91 -26.20
C ASP A 360 23.03 -5.17 -26.82
N PRO A 361 23.26 -6.38 -27.38
CA PRO A 361 24.55 -6.73 -27.94
C PRO A 361 24.88 -6.01 -29.25
N THR A 362 23.91 -5.37 -29.89
CA THR A 362 24.14 -4.65 -31.16
C THR A 362 24.65 -3.24 -30.94
N THR A 363 24.35 -2.64 -29.78
CA THR A 363 24.69 -1.26 -29.44
C THR A 363 25.68 -1.15 -28.27
N MET A 364 26.00 -2.26 -27.60
CA MET A 364 26.82 -2.30 -26.38
C MET A 364 26.25 -1.44 -25.25
N GLU A 365 24.93 -1.43 -25.13
CA GLU A 365 24.19 -0.67 -24.14
C GLU A 365 23.42 -1.63 -23.23
N ILE A 366 23.12 -1.19 -22.00
CA ILE A 366 21.98 -1.74 -21.27
C ILE A 366 20.78 -0.85 -21.55
N ILE A 367 19.68 -1.50 -21.93
CA ILE A 367 18.40 -0.85 -22.16
C ILE A 367 17.43 -1.27 -21.06
N SER A 368 16.75 -0.30 -20.49
CA SER A 368 15.71 -0.50 -19.48
C SER A 368 14.45 0.24 -19.89
N ASP A 369 13.40 -0.54 -20.17
CA ASP A 369 12.10 -0.07 -20.62
C ASP A 369 11.03 -0.46 -19.61
N TYR A 370 10.33 0.51 -19.05
CA TYR A 370 9.23 0.26 -18.12
C TYR A 370 8.00 1.07 -18.45
N SER A 371 6.84 0.45 -18.24
CA SER A 371 5.54 1.10 -18.27
C SER A 371 4.95 1.12 -16.87
N TRP A 372 4.41 2.27 -16.49
CA TRP A 372 3.84 2.52 -15.18
C TRP A 372 2.54 3.33 -15.32
N HIS A 373 1.75 3.35 -14.25
CA HIS A 373 0.61 4.24 -14.17
C HIS A 373 0.42 4.78 -12.76
N HIS A 374 -0.21 5.94 -12.62
CA HIS A 374 -0.74 6.45 -11.36
C HIS A 374 -2.25 6.54 -11.45
N ILE A 375 -2.93 6.28 -10.34
CA ILE A 375 -4.38 6.46 -10.25
C ILE A 375 -4.65 7.70 -9.40
N PHE A 376 -5.58 8.54 -9.85
CA PHE A 376 -6.00 9.76 -9.19
C PHE A 376 -7.50 9.73 -8.90
N LEU A 377 -7.89 10.29 -7.76
CA LEU A 377 -9.27 10.42 -7.29
C LEU A 377 -9.59 11.84 -6.81
N PRO A 378 -10.85 12.30 -6.92
CA PRO A 378 -11.95 11.69 -7.69
C PRO A 378 -11.68 11.79 -9.22
N THR A 379 -12.66 11.45 -10.05
CA THR A 379 -12.57 11.71 -11.50
C THR A 379 -12.48 13.21 -11.82
N LEU A 380 -12.01 13.53 -13.03
CA LEU A 380 -11.82 14.91 -13.53
C LEU A 380 -13.14 15.68 -13.54
N ASP A 381 -13.11 16.94 -13.09
CA ASP A 381 -14.26 17.84 -13.17
C ASP A 381 -14.69 18.05 -14.63
N THR A 382 -15.99 17.95 -14.91
CA THR A 382 -16.53 18.07 -16.28
C THR A 382 -16.40 19.47 -16.87
N HIS A 383 -16.16 20.49 -16.03
CA HIS A 383 -15.98 21.88 -16.42
C HIS A 383 -14.51 22.30 -16.54
N ALA A 384 -13.58 21.45 -16.11
CA ALA A 384 -12.15 21.73 -16.27
C ALA A 384 -11.78 21.85 -17.75
N LYS A 385 -10.93 22.83 -18.07
CA LYS A 385 -10.42 23.07 -19.43
C LYS A 385 -8.94 22.77 -19.56
N GLU A 386 -8.22 22.73 -18.45
CA GLU A 386 -6.80 22.44 -18.42
C GLU A 386 -6.48 21.61 -17.17
N ILE A 387 -5.61 20.61 -17.33
CA ILE A 387 -4.97 19.95 -16.20
C ILE A 387 -3.56 20.51 -16.01
N ILE A 388 -3.15 20.59 -14.75
CA ILE A 388 -1.83 21.00 -14.32
C ILE A 388 -1.14 19.78 -13.71
N LEU A 389 -0.26 19.17 -14.49
CA LEU A 389 0.53 18.02 -14.07
C LEU A 389 1.89 18.50 -13.58
N THR A 390 2.25 18.18 -12.34
CA THR A 390 3.58 18.51 -11.80
C THR A 390 4.29 17.27 -11.29
N ILE A 391 5.49 17.01 -11.82
CA ILE A 391 6.40 15.99 -11.29
C ILE A 391 7.30 16.68 -10.27
N LYS A 392 7.18 16.29 -9.01
CA LYS A 392 7.92 16.87 -7.87
C LYS A 392 9.30 16.24 -7.71
N GLU A 393 9.37 14.91 -7.86
CA GLU A 393 10.59 14.14 -7.70
C GLU A 393 10.62 12.95 -8.65
N ILE A 394 11.82 12.54 -9.03
CA ILE A 394 12.09 11.25 -9.66
C ILE A 394 12.98 10.46 -8.71
N GLN A 395 12.57 9.23 -8.39
CA GLN A 395 13.23 8.40 -7.38
C GLN A 395 13.66 7.06 -7.99
N TRP A 396 14.91 6.66 -7.77
CA TRP A 396 15.42 5.32 -8.10
C TRP A 396 15.76 4.57 -6.82
N VAL A 397 15.36 3.30 -6.75
CA VAL A 397 15.87 2.39 -5.72
C VAL A 397 17.15 1.74 -6.26
N ARG A 398 18.32 2.35 -6.01
CA ARG A 398 19.61 1.85 -6.50
C ARG A 398 20.21 0.84 -5.53
N GLN A 399 20.73 -0.26 -6.04
CA GLN A 399 21.51 -1.17 -5.20
C GLN A 399 22.90 -0.58 -4.97
N ASN A 400 23.46 -0.78 -3.77
CA ASN A 400 24.71 -0.13 -3.41
C ASN A 400 25.86 -0.64 -4.31
N LYS A 401 26.42 0.23 -5.15
CA LYS A 401 27.43 -0.07 -6.18
C LYS A 401 28.78 -0.52 -5.61
N THR A 402 28.98 -0.43 -4.29
CA THR A 402 30.22 -0.88 -3.61
C THR A 402 30.51 -2.38 -3.77
N SER A 403 29.55 -3.19 -4.25
CA SER A 403 29.80 -4.58 -4.66
C SER A 403 30.57 -4.73 -5.98
N MET A 404 30.72 -3.68 -6.80
CA MET A 404 31.39 -3.77 -8.10
C MET A 404 32.91 -3.92 -8.02
N ASN A 405 33.52 -3.46 -6.91
CA ASN A 405 34.95 -3.61 -6.65
C ASN A 405 35.27 -4.79 -5.72
N ALA A 406 34.25 -5.53 -5.26
CA ALA A 406 34.48 -6.71 -4.46
C ALA A 406 34.94 -7.86 -5.38
N PRO A 407 36.10 -8.48 -5.12
CA PRO A 407 36.52 -9.64 -5.89
C PRO A 407 35.43 -10.73 -5.83
N PRO A 408 35.23 -11.51 -6.91
CA PRO A 408 34.24 -12.59 -6.90
C PRO A 408 34.48 -13.48 -5.69
N PRO A 409 33.42 -13.87 -4.94
CA PRO A 409 33.60 -14.73 -3.80
C PRO A 409 34.29 -16.02 -4.24
N PRO A 410 35.22 -16.58 -3.45
CA PRO A 410 35.84 -17.86 -3.77
C PRO A 410 34.74 -18.92 -3.97
N PRO A 411 35.02 -20.00 -4.73
CA PRO A 411 34.06 -21.07 -4.97
C PRO A 411 33.45 -21.53 -3.65
N ARG A 412 32.14 -21.31 -3.46
CA ARG A 412 31.52 -21.60 -2.16
C ARG A 412 31.47 -23.12 -1.94
N PRO A 413 31.78 -23.61 -0.73
CA PRO A 413 31.24 -24.89 -0.27
C PRO A 413 29.69 -24.85 -0.29
N PRO A 414 28.98 -26.01 -0.25
CA PRO A 414 27.53 -26.09 -0.38
C PRO A 414 26.80 -25.08 0.51
N PRO A 415 25.60 -24.60 0.09
CA PRO A 415 25.03 -23.37 0.60
C PRO A 415 24.71 -23.47 2.10
N HIS A 416 25.55 -22.87 2.93
CA HIS A 416 25.08 -22.34 4.20
C HIS A 416 24.19 -21.15 3.88
N MET A 417 22.89 -21.26 4.20
CA MET A 417 21.95 -20.15 4.08
C MET A 417 22.46 -18.98 4.93
N THR A 418 23.12 -18.03 4.27
CA THR A 418 23.56 -16.81 4.91
C THR A 418 22.29 -16.01 5.23
N PRO A 419 22.07 -15.55 6.47
CA PRO A 419 20.97 -14.67 6.77
C PRO A 419 20.97 -13.48 5.82
N ILE A 420 19.79 -13.06 5.36
CA ILE A 420 19.57 -11.89 4.47
C ILE A 420 20.15 -10.59 5.06
N GLU A 421 20.57 -10.61 6.33
CA GLU A 421 21.04 -9.48 7.13
C GLU A 421 22.35 -8.83 6.64
N ASN A 422 23.15 -9.51 5.81
CA ASN A 422 24.44 -8.99 5.33
C ASN A 422 24.42 -8.43 3.89
N MET A 423 23.26 -8.28 3.25
CA MET A 423 23.20 -7.58 1.96
C MET A 423 23.17 -6.06 2.19
N PRO A 424 24.04 -5.27 1.53
CA PRO A 424 23.96 -3.82 1.61
C PRO A 424 22.58 -3.38 1.15
N LEU A 425 21.93 -2.55 1.98
CA LEU A 425 20.58 -2.10 1.70
C LEU A 425 20.57 -1.27 0.41
N PRO A 426 19.47 -1.33 -0.35
CA PRO A 426 19.29 -0.39 -1.44
C PRO A 426 19.30 1.03 -0.90
N LYS A 427 19.75 1.98 -1.72
CA LYS A 427 19.74 3.41 -1.48
C LYS A 427 18.69 4.06 -2.39
N ILE A 428 18.03 5.10 -1.91
CA ILE A 428 17.10 5.88 -2.72
C ILE A 428 17.82 7.08 -3.27
N VAL A 429 17.79 7.22 -4.59
CA VAL A 429 18.40 8.34 -5.29
C VAL A 429 17.28 9.21 -5.85
N ILE A 430 17.30 10.50 -5.54
CA ILE A 430 16.25 11.45 -5.85
C ILE A 430 16.81 12.56 -6.73
N VAL A 431 16.08 12.90 -7.79
CA VAL A 431 16.25 14.16 -8.52
C VAL A 431 15.00 15.00 -8.29
N GLU A 432 15.19 16.20 -7.76
CA GLU A 432 14.07 17.12 -7.49
C GLU A 432 13.68 17.89 -8.74
N GLY A 433 12.37 18.09 -8.92
CA GLY A 433 11.80 18.99 -9.92
C GLY A 433 11.66 20.43 -9.38
N PRO A 434 10.57 21.17 -9.71
CA PRO A 434 9.35 20.70 -10.37
C PRO A 434 9.41 20.75 -11.90
N TRP A 435 8.92 19.70 -12.56
CA TRP A 435 8.54 19.77 -13.98
C TRP A 435 7.02 19.92 -14.08
N THR A 436 6.57 21.11 -14.49
CA THR A 436 5.14 21.47 -14.53
C THR A 436 4.66 21.58 -15.96
N PHE A 437 3.56 20.91 -16.27
CA PHE A 437 2.92 20.92 -17.58
C PHE A 437 1.46 21.36 -17.44
N ARG A 438 1.10 22.39 -18.19
CA ARG A 438 -0.27 22.81 -18.41
C ARG A 438 -0.78 22.15 -19.69
N ILE A 439 -1.82 21.33 -19.59
CA ILE A 439 -2.30 20.49 -20.69
C ILE A 439 -3.79 20.80 -20.91
N PRO A 440 -4.19 21.31 -22.09
CA PRO A 440 -5.59 21.57 -22.40
C PRO A 440 -6.38 20.26 -22.53
N ILE A 441 -7.61 20.27 -22.04
CA ILE A 441 -8.55 19.15 -22.14
C ILE A 441 -9.33 19.31 -23.44
N ASN A 442 -8.92 18.56 -24.46
CA ASN A 442 -9.72 18.44 -25.67
C ASN A 442 -10.86 17.45 -25.41
N GLN A 443 -12.08 17.93 -25.22
CA GLN A 443 -13.24 17.07 -25.15
C GLN A 443 -13.46 16.41 -26.51
N GLN A 444 -13.22 15.10 -26.61
CA GLN A 444 -13.73 14.36 -27.76
C GLN A 444 -15.25 14.26 -27.59
N ASN A 445 -15.99 15.09 -28.33
CA ASN A 445 -17.44 14.94 -28.48
C ASN A 445 -17.71 13.55 -29.04
N THR A 446 -17.95 12.58 -28.17
CA THR A 446 -18.61 11.33 -28.55
C THR A 446 -20.08 11.65 -28.76
N SER A 447 -20.38 12.25 -29.91
CA SER A 447 -21.72 12.22 -30.46
C SER A 447 -22.05 10.75 -30.77
N MET A 448 -22.56 10.02 -29.78
CA MET A 448 -23.42 8.88 -30.08
C MET A 448 -24.70 9.46 -30.67
N THR A 449 -24.74 9.51 -32.00
CA THR A 449 -25.98 9.56 -32.75
C THR A 449 -26.88 8.46 -32.23
N ASN A 450 -27.96 8.84 -31.54
CA ASN A 450 -29.13 8.00 -31.41
C ASN A 450 -29.67 7.79 -32.83
N GLU A 451 -29.38 6.62 -33.42
CA GLU A 451 -30.26 6.09 -34.45
C GLU A 451 -31.41 5.34 -33.77
N ALA A 452 -32.59 5.57 -34.35
CA ALA A 452 -33.92 5.38 -33.79
C ALA A 452 -34.35 3.93 -33.54
#